data_AF-A0A2E3F0K7-F1
#
_entry.id   AF-A0A2E3F0K7-F1
#
_cell.length_a   1.000
_cell.length_b   1.000
_cell.length_c   1.000
_cell.angle_alpha   90.00
_cell.angle_beta   90.00
_cell.angle_gamma   90.00
#
_symmetry.space_group_name_H-M   'P 1'
#
loop_
_entity.id
_entity.type
_entity.pdbx_description
1 polymer ?
#
loop_
_entity_poly.entity_id
_entity_poly.type
_entity_poly.pdbx_seq_one_letter_code
_entity_poly.pdbx_strand_id
1 'polypeptide(L)'
;MGRLDLQVIENQLKKRWAYPEHWFQKQNDLWDSRSNFIYNSPDFENLISSINQEAKLHSLDVQMFFQYAVNRWYNYWSARAVEQIFCDIPGVLPAKNAKDRLVDFSIDGINFDHKTSVFPRGFGKDLAFAKANLTALINWLYANQSTGKRYHRSNRLFLVVFKKDGRHYQLKAEISWLQKLIADYVSTFDSSKLVAVSTPDQKTAFSDIIWAVR
;
A
#
# COMPACT_ATOMS: atom_id res chain seq x y z
N MET A 1 17.45 -4.45 -2.07
CA MET A 1 17.15 -3.20 -2.80
C MET A 1 17.78 -2.04 -2.05
N GLY A 2 18.24 -1.00 -2.75
CA GLY A 2 18.84 0.17 -2.10
C GLY A 2 17.83 1.03 -1.36
N ARG A 3 18.34 1.86 -0.45
CA ARG A 3 17.57 2.90 0.24
C ARG A 3 17.05 3.93 -0.78
N LEU A 4 15.80 4.33 -0.64
CA LEU A 4 15.13 5.34 -1.46
C LEU A 4 15.39 6.74 -0.91
N ASP A 5 15.47 7.72 -1.81
CA ASP A 5 15.31 9.13 -1.45
C ASP A 5 13.80 9.43 -1.36
N LEU A 6 13.26 9.46 -0.14
CA LEU A 6 11.82 9.60 0.10
C LEU A 6 11.25 10.92 -0.44
N GLN A 7 12.04 12.00 -0.45
CA GLN A 7 11.60 13.29 -0.99
C GLN A 7 11.47 13.24 -2.51
N VAL A 8 12.41 12.59 -3.19
CA VAL A 8 12.32 12.33 -4.63
C VAL A 8 11.14 11.42 -4.95
N ILE A 9 10.94 10.33 -4.20
CA ILE A 9 9.80 9.43 -4.39
C ILE A 9 8.47 10.19 -4.23
N GLU A 10 8.32 11.00 -3.19
CA GLU A 10 7.14 11.84 -2.98
C GLU A 10 6.86 12.74 -4.18
N ASN A 11 7.88 13.46 -4.65
CA ASN A 11 7.74 14.38 -5.79
C ASN A 11 7.31 13.64 -7.07
N GLN A 12 7.88 12.46 -7.33
CA GLN A 12 7.51 11.65 -8.50
C GLN A 12 6.10 11.07 -8.37
N LEU A 13 5.73 10.53 -7.20
CA LEU A 13 4.37 10.05 -6.94
C LEU A 13 3.33 11.17 -7.10
N LYS A 14 3.65 12.41 -6.70
CA LYS A 14 2.74 13.57 -6.85
C LYS A 14 2.46 13.93 -8.30
N LYS A 15 3.36 13.65 -9.26
CA LYS A 15 3.09 13.86 -10.69
C LYS A 15 1.89 13.05 -11.21
N ARG A 16 1.64 11.87 -10.61
CA ARG A 16 0.44 11.06 -10.91
C ARG A 16 -0.87 11.81 -10.59
N TRP A 17 -0.87 12.84 -9.75
CA TRP A 17 -2.11 13.52 -9.34
C TRP A 17 -2.88 14.16 -10.51
N ALA A 18 -2.20 14.48 -11.61
CA ALA A 18 -2.82 14.97 -12.84
C ALA A 18 -3.76 13.95 -13.51
N TYR A 19 -3.70 12.66 -13.15
CA TYR A 19 -4.41 11.57 -13.85
C TYR A 19 -5.33 10.80 -12.90
N PRO A 20 -6.64 11.12 -12.74
CA PRO A 20 -7.53 10.45 -11.78
C PRO A 20 -7.49 8.91 -11.82
N GLU A 21 -7.70 8.26 -10.67
CA GLU A 21 -7.55 6.79 -10.53
C GLU A 21 -8.68 6.07 -11.26
N HIS A 22 -8.33 5.40 -12.35
CA HIS A 22 -9.24 4.56 -13.10
C HIS A 22 -8.53 3.26 -13.44
N TRP A 23 -9.11 2.11 -13.09
CA TRP A 23 -8.50 0.81 -13.44
C TRP A 23 -8.93 0.31 -14.82
N PHE A 24 -10.12 0.71 -15.29
CA PHE A 24 -10.82 0.25 -16.50
C PHE A 24 -11.12 -1.25 -16.57
N GLN A 25 -10.22 -2.10 -16.09
CA GLN A 25 -10.34 -3.54 -16.08
C GLN A 25 -9.71 -4.15 -14.83
N LYS A 26 -10.09 -5.40 -14.54
CA LYS A 26 -9.47 -6.19 -13.49
C LYS A 26 -8.02 -6.53 -13.84
N GLN A 27 -7.16 -6.56 -12.83
CA GLN A 27 -5.77 -7.00 -12.96
C GLN A 27 -5.68 -8.41 -13.58
N ASN A 28 -4.76 -8.60 -14.53
CA ASN A 28 -4.56 -9.87 -15.23
C ASN A 28 -3.07 -10.15 -15.48
N ASP A 29 -2.72 -11.43 -15.64
CA ASP A 29 -1.33 -11.89 -15.75
C ASP A 29 -0.58 -11.29 -16.97
N LEU A 30 -1.29 -11.06 -18.08
CA LEU A 30 -0.69 -10.55 -19.31
C LEU A 30 -0.20 -9.11 -19.14
N TRP A 31 -1.09 -8.21 -18.69
CA TRP A 31 -0.72 -6.82 -18.46
C TRP A 31 0.19 -6.67 -17.25
N ASP A 32 0.11 -7.60 -16.29
CA ASP A 32 1.06 -7.68 -15.19
C ASP A 32 2.49 -7.93 -15.68
N SER A 33 2.66 -8.89 -16.57
CA SER A 33 3.96 -9.19 -17.18
C SER A 33 4.49 -8.02 -18.00
N ARG A 34 3.63 -7.43 -18.85
CA ARG A 34 4.00 -6.32 -19.75
C ARG A 34 4.36 -5.05 -19.00
N SER A 35 3.76 -4.79 -17.84
CA SER A 35 4.07 -3.60 -17.05
C SER A 35 5.11 -3.87 -15.94
N ASN A 36 5.96 -4.90 -16.03
CA ASN A 36 6.99 -5.17 -15.02
C ASN A 36 8.07 -4.08 -14.92
N PHE A 37 8.25 -3.26 -15.97
CA PHE A 37 9.17 -2.12 -15.95
C PHE A 37 8.87 -1.12 -14.82
N ILE A 38 7.64 -1.11 -14.28
CA ILE A 38 7.24 -0.22 -13.18
C ILE A 38 8.11 -0.39 -11.93
N TYR A 39 8.73 -1.56 -11.74
CA TYR A 39 9.52 -1.87 -10.54
C TYR A 39 10.95 -1.32 -10.62
N ASN A 40 11.38 -0.89 -11.81
CA ASN A 40 12.78 -0.57 -12.07
C ASN A 40 13.13 0.90 -11.79
N SER A 41 12.16 1.80 -11.92
CA SER A 41 12.37 3.23 -11.74
C SER A 41 11.18 3.93 -11.07
N PRO A 42 11.43 4.81 -10.09
CA PRO A 42 10.41 5.69 -9.53
C PRO A 42 10.27 7.00 -10.31
N ASP A 43 10.95 7.18 -11.44
CA ASP A 43 10.77 8.40 -12.24
C ASP A 43 9.52 8.32 -13.12
N PHE A 44 8.63 9.31 -12.98
CA PHE A 44 7.33 9.31 -13.63
C PHE A 44 7.43 9.53 -15.16
N GLU A 45 8.40 10.31 -15.64
CA GLU A 45 8.54 10.54 -17.09
C GLU A 45 9.08 9.29 -17.78
N ASN A 46 10.06 8.63 -17.15
CA ASN A 46 10.55 7.32 -17.59
C ASN A 46 9.43 6.27 -17.60
N LEU A 47 8.53 6.30 -16.61
CA LEU A 47 7.33 5.47 -16.60
C LEU A 47 6.44 5.74 -17.82
N ILE A 48 6.13 7.00 -18.13
CA ILE A 48 5.28 7.34 -19.28
C ILE A 48 5.93 6.89 -20.59
N SER A 49 7.23 7.12 -20.75
CA SER A 49 8.00 6.65 -21.91
C SER A 49 7.90 5.13 -22.08
N SER A 50 8.11 4.37 -20.99
CA SER A 50 8.03 2.90 -21.01
C SER A 50 6.62 2.40 -21.34
N ILE A 51 5.58 3.05 -20.80
CA ILE A 51 4.18 2.73 -21.10
C ILE A 51 3.90 2.89 -22.59
N ASN A 52 4.30 4.02 -23.18
CA ASN A 52 4.05 4.31 -24.59
C ASN A 52 4.80 3.33 -25.51
N GLN A 53 6.04 3.00 -25.17
CA GLN A 53 6.83 2.01 -25.91
C GLN A 53 6.19 0.63 -25.88
N GLU A 54 5.82 0.14 -24.70
CA GLU A 54 5.21 -1.19 -24.53
C GLU A 54 3.84 -1.28 -25.19
N ALA A 55 3.01 -0.23 -25.05
CA ALA A 55 1.70 -0.16 -25.69
C ALA A 55 1.83 -0.20 -27.22
N LYS A 56 2.78 0.53 -27.79
CA LYS A 56 3.06 0.51 -29.24
C LYS A 56 3.57 -0.86 -29.69
N LEU A 57 4.54 -1.43 -28.98
CA LEU A 57 5.15 -2.72 -29.31
C LEU A 57 4.12 -3.85 -29.38
N HIS A 58 3.15 -3.83 -28.46
CA HIS A 58 2.13 -4.87 -28.34
C HIS A 58 0.74 -4.47 -28.85
N SER A 59 0.62 -3.32 -29.52
CA SER A 59 -0.66 -2.79 -30.05
C SER A 59 -1.77 -2.75 -28.98
N LEU A 60 -1.43 -2.30 -27.77
CA LEU A 60 -2.38 -2.16 -26.66
C LEU A 60 -3.15 -0.84 -26.77
N ASP A 61 -4.34 -0.81 -26.19
CA ASP A 61 -5.00 0.47 -25.91
C ASP A 61 -4.14 1.30 -24.94
N VAL A 62 -3.63 2.42 -25.44
CA VAL A 62 -2.67 3.27 -24.71
C VAL A 62 -3.29 3.82 -23.44
N GLN A 63 -4.55 4.28 -23.49
CA GLN A 63 -5.21 4.90 -22.35
C GLN A 63 -5.45 3.88 -21.23
N MET A 64 -5.95 2.70 -21.58
CA MET A 64 -6.20 1.64 -20.61
C MET A 64 -4.88 1.10 -20.04
N PHE A 65 -3.87 0.85 -20.87
CA PHE A 65 -2.58 0.34 -20.40
C PHE A 65 -1.83 1.37 -19.55
N PHE A 66 -1.89 2.66 -19.90
CA PHE A 66 -1.35 3.75 -19.09
C PHE A 66 -1.94 3.72 -17.68
N GLN A 67 -3.26 3.69 -17.59
CA GLN A 67 -3.98 3.73 -16.32
C GLN A 67 -3.67 2.50 -15.46
N TYR A 68 -3.60 1.34 -16.08
CA TYR A 68 -3.18 0.11 -15.43
C TYR A 68 -1.75 0.17 -14.87
N ALA A 69 -0.78 0.54 -15.70
CA ALA A 69 0.63 0.57 -15.34
C ALA A 69 0.91 1.65 -14.29
N VAL A 70 0.33 2.84 -14.43
CA VAL A 70 0.44 3.93 -13.45
C VAL A 70 -0.14 3.53 -12.10
N ASN A 71 -1.28 2.84 -12.05
CA ASN A 71 -1.86 2.38 -10.78
C ASN A 71 -0.98 1.32 -10.10
N ARG A 72 -0.42 0.36 -10.85
CA ARG A 72 0.52 -0.63 -10.29
C ARG A 72 1.81 0.05 -9.80
N TRP A 73 2.36 0.95 -10.60
CA TRP A 73 3.55 1.73 -10.25
C TRP A 73 3.33 2.54 -8.97
N TYR A 74 2.20 3.25 -8.88
CA TYR A 74 1.85 4.10 -7.75
C TYR A 74 1.66 3.28 -6.47
N ASN A 75 0.98 2.14 -6.54
CA ASN A 75 0.83 1.22 -5.41
C ASN A 75 2.16 0.62 -4.96
N TYR A 76 3.05 0.26 -5.90
CA TYR A 76 4.36 -0.29 -5.57
C TYR A 76 5.26 0.73 -4.88
N TRP A 77 5.49 1.89 -5.49
CA TRP A 77 6.44 2.87 -4.96
C TRP A 77 5.94 3.55 -3.68
N SER A 78 4.63 3.77 -3.53
CA SER A 78 4.09 4.26 -2.26
C SER A 78 4.23 3.23 -1.13
N ALA A 79 4.02 1.94 -1.41
CA ALA A 79 4.25 0.88 -0.42
C ALA A 79 5.73 0.78 -0.02
N ARG A 80 6.64 0.79 -1.01
CA ARG A 80 8.10 0.78 -0.77
C ARG A 80 8.56 1.98 0.07
N ALA A 81 7.98 3.17 -0.16
CA ALA A 81 8.28 4.35 0.65
C ALA A 81 7.81 4.18 2.11
N VAL A 82 6.60 3.65 2.32
CA VAL A 82 6.07 3.39 3.67
C VAL A 82 6.88 2.31 4.39
N GLU A 83 7.23 1.22 3.71
CA GLU A 83 8.11 0.16 4.24
C GLU A 83 9.44 0.75 4.74
N GLN A 84 10.08 1.61 3.95
CA GLN A 84 11.31 2.28 4.36
C GLN A 84 11.09 3.24 5.53
N ILE A 85 9.98 3.99 5.56
CA ILE A 85 9.64 4.84 6.71
C ILE A 85 9.64 4.03 8.00
N PHE A 86 8.99 2.87 8.02
CA PHE A 86 9.00 1.98 9.19
C PHE A 86 10.43 1.57 9.54
N CYS A 87 11.18 1.06 8.57
CA CYS A 87 12.55 0.57 8.79
C CYS A 87 13.55 1.66 9.20
N ASP A 88 13.26 2.94 8.92
CA ASP A 88 14.09 4.08 9.30
C ASP A 88 13.81 4.57 10.75
N ILE A 89 12.76 4.07 11.42
CA ILE A 89 12.43 4.44 12.81
C ILE A 89 13.25 3.60 13.81
N PRO A 90 13.94 4.23 14.78
CA PRO A 90 14.65 3.50 15.83
C PRO A 90 13.74 2.52 16.59
N GLY A 91 14.19 1.28 16.76
CA GLY A 91 13.44 0.21 17.44
C GLY A 91 12.59 -0.65 16.50
N VAL A 92 12.36 -0.23 15.26
CA VAL A 92 11.77 -1.07 14.22
C VAL A 92 12.88 -1.87 13.53
N LEU A 93 12.69 -3.18 13.41
CA LEU A 93 13.68 -4.05 12.76
C LEU A 93 13.21 -4.41 11.34
N PRO A 94 14.02 -4.17 10.30
CA PRO A 94 13.67 -4.61 8.96
C PRO A 94 13.65 -6.14 8.88
N ALA A 95 12.87 -6.70 7.94
CA ALA A 95 12.86 -8.13 7.70
C ALA A 95 14.27 -8.68 7.41
N LYS A 96 14.66 -9.75 8.11
CA LYS A 96 15.98 -10.38 7.97
C LYS A 96 16.28 -10.85 6.54
N ASN A 97 15.24 -11.23 5.80
CA ASN A 97 15.34 -11.63 4.41
C ASN A 97 14.40 -10.77 3.57
N ALA A 98 14.96 -9.86 2.78
CA ALA A 98 14.19 -9.02 1.85
C ALA A 98 13.47 -9.81 0.73
N LYS A 99 13.70 -11.13 0.62
CA LYS A 99 12.93 -12.02 -0.27
C LYS A 99 11.77 -12.71 0.43
N ASP A 100 11.69 -12.65 1.76
CA ASP A 100 10.50 -13.08 2.47
C ASP A 100 9.38 -12.10 2.15
N ARG A 101 8.31 -12.60 1.51
CA ARG A 101 7.20 -11.78 1.02
C ARG A 101 6.13 -11.56 2.08
N LEU A 102 6.33 -12.07 3.29
CA LEU A 102 5.32 -12.14 4.35
C LEU A 102 5.59 -11.20 5.52
N VAL A 103 6.79 -10.61 5.57
CA VAL A 103 7.25 -9.74 6.65
C VAL A 103 8.03 -8.60 6.03
N ASP A 104 7.59 -7.38 6.31
CA ASP A 104 8.28 -6.16 5.92
C ASP A 104 9.22 -5.70 7.05
N PHE A 105 8.73 -5.70 8.29
CA PHE A 105 9.44 -5.25 9.48
C PHE A 105 8.88 -5.89 10.76
N SER A 106 9.52 -5.64 11.89
CA SER A 106 9.00 -5.99 13.21
C SER A 106 9.08 -4.82 14.20
N ILE A 107 8.07 -4.75 15.08
CA ILE A 107 7.96 -3.77 16.18
C ILE A 107 7.79 -4.60 17.46
N ASP A 108 8.62 -4.37 18.47
CA ASP A 108 8.65 -5.16 19.72
C ASP A 108 8.67 -6.68 19.50
N GLY A 109 9.40 -7.14 18.48
CA GLY A 109 9.51 -8.56 18.14
C GLY A 109 8.31 -9.15 17.39
N ILE A 110 7.26 -8.38 17.12
CA ILE A 110 6.10 -8.80 16.33
C ILE A 110 6.32 -8.43 14.87
N ASN A 111 6.33 -9.44 13.99
CA ASN A 111 6.46 -9.25 12.54
C ASN A 111 5.17 -8.70 11.95
N PHE A 112 5.28 -7.78 10.99
CA PHE A 112 4.17 -7.21 10.24
C PHE A 112 4.49 -7.15 8.74
N ASP A 113 3.46 -7.36 7.93
CA ASP A 113 3.35 -6.87 6.55
C ASP A 113 2.52 -5.59 6.57
N HIS A 114 2.97 -4.55 5.88
CA HIS A 114 2.22 -3.30 5.77
C HIS A 114 1.26 -3.37 4.58
N LYS A 115 0.09 -2.74 4.72
CA LYS A 115 -0.79 -2.51 3.58
C LYS A 115 -1.44 -1.14 3.63
N THR A 116 -1.15 -0.32 2.63
CA THR A 116 -1.92 0.90 2.39
C THR A 116 -3.25 0.56 1.73
N SER A 117 -4.36 0.93 2.38
CA SER A 117 -5.72 0.72 1.86
C SER A 117 -6.48 2.03 1.81
N VAL A 118 -7.24 2.25 0.74
CA VAL A 118 -8.30 3.27 0.77
C VAL A 118 -9.37 2.81 1.74
N PHE A 119 -9.99 3.74 2.47
CA PHE A 119 -11.14 3.42 3.31
C PHE A 119 -12.24 2.75 2.46
N PRO A 120 -12.63 1.52 2.79
CA PRO A 120 -13.43 0.70 1.89
C PRO A 120 -14.88 1.18 1.81
N ARG A 121 -15.30 1.66 0.63
CA ARG A 121 -16.72 1.96 0.35
C ARG A 121 -17.62 0.74 0.60
N GLY A 122 -17.13 -0.46 0.30
CA GLY A 122 -17.86 -1.72 0.51
C GLY A 122 -18.04 -2.14 1.96
N PHE A 123 -17.43 -1.46 2.93
CA PHE A 123 -17.67 -1.72 4.35
C PHE A 123 -19.08 -1.28 4.80
N GLY A 124 -19.70 -0.34 4.08
CA GLY A 124 -21.08 0.09 4.34
C GLY A 124 -21.28 0.84 5.65
N LYS A 125 -20.21 1.29 6.30
CA LYS A 125 -20.21 2.12 7.50
C LYS A 125 -19.30 3.33 7.30
N ASP A 126 -19.58 4.41 8.03
CA ASP A 126 -18.78 5.63 7.94
C ASP A 126 -17.46 5.52 8.75
N LEU A 127 -16.63 6.55 8.60
CA LEU A 127 -15.32 6.63 9.25
C LEU A 127 -15.43 6.70 10.78
N ALA A 128 -16.46 7.34 11.32
CA ALA A 128 -16.63 7.49 12.77
C ALA A 128 -16.96 6.14 13.41
N PHE A 129 -17.89 5.39 12.80
CA PHE A 129 -18.20 4.02 13.19
C PHE A 129 -16.96 3.13 13.11
N ALA A 130 -16.20 3.21 12.01
CA ALA A 130 -15.02 2.37 11.82
C ALA A 130 -13.93 2.63 12.87
N LYS A 131 -13.71 3.89 13.26
CA LYS A 131 -12.77 4.26 14.33
C LYS A 131 -13.22 3.77 15.70
N ALA A 132 -14.53 3.82 15.99
CA ALA A 132 -15.09 3.30 17.24
C ALA A 132 -15.16 1.76 17.27
N ASN A 133 -15.15 1.11 16.10
CA ASN A 133 -15.32 -0.34 15.95
C ASN A 133 -14.18 -0.93 15.11
N LEU A 134 -12.94 -0.72 15.56
CA LEU A 134 -11.71 -1.11 14.86
C LEU A 134 -11.74 -2.59 14.41
N THR A 135 -12.14 -3.49 15.30
CA THR A 135 -12.24 -4.93 15.03
C THR A 135 -13.16 -5.26 13.85
N ALA A 136 -14.28 -4.55 13.71
CA ALA A 136 -15.22 -4.79 12.61
C ALA A 136 -14.59 -4.43 11.25
N LEU A 137 -13.87 -3.31 11.18
CA LEU A 137 -13.18 -2.91 9.95
C LEU A 137 -12.02 -3.85 9.64
N ILE A 138 -11.19 -4.21 10.63
CA ILE A 138 -10.05 -5.12 10.42
C ILE A 138 -10.54 -6.47 9.90
N ASN A 139 -11.57 -7.06 10.51
CA ASN A 139 -12.15 -8.33 10.05
C ASN A 139 -12.66 -8.21 8.61
N TRP A 140 -13.34 -7.10 8.28
CA TRP A 140 -13.78 -6.84 6.90
C TRP A 140 -12.60 -6.73 5.93
N LEU A 141 -11.54 -6.00 6.31
CA LEU A 141 -10.33 -5.84 5.50
C LEU A 141 -9.63 -7.19 5.25
N TYR A 142 -9.61 -8.11 6.22
CA TYR A 142 -9.09 -9.47 6.06
C TYR A 142 -9.97 -10.34 5.16
N ALA A 143 -11.29 -10.24 5.28
CA ALA A 143 -12.22 -11.00 4.46
C ALA A 143 -12.22 -10.56 2.98
N ASN A 144 -11.95 -9.28 2.70
CA ASN A 144 -12.09 -8.67 1.37
C ASN A 144 -10.74 -8.41 0.67
N GLN A 145 -9.68 -9.15 1.02
CA GLN A 145 -8.38 -9.03 0.37
C GLN A 145 -8.37 -9.69 -1.01
N SER A 146 -7.54 -9.15 -1.92
CA SER A 146 -7.27 -9.79 -3.20
C SER A 146 -6.72 -11.21 -2.99
N THR A 147 -7.37 -12.21 -3.59
CA THR A 147 -7.03 -13.64 -3.49
C THR A 147 -5.88 -14.10 -4.41
N GLY A 148 -5.07 -13.16 -4.92
CA GLY A 148 -3.97 -13.47 -5.84
C GLY A 148 -2.79 -14.19 -5.16
N LYS A 149 -1.67 -14.36 -5.88
CA LYS A 149 -0.43 -15.03 -5.40
C LYS A 149 0.19 -14.46 -4.12
N ARG A 150 -0.31 -13.31 -3.63
CA ARG A 150 0.07 -12.66 -2.36
C ARG A 150 -0.99 -12.87 -1.28
N TYR A 151 -1.83 -13.90 -1.40
CA TYR A 151 -2.76 -14.25 -0.35
C TYR A 151 -2.00 -14.91 0.80
N HIS A 152 -1.64 -14.10 1.78
CA HIS A 152 -1.15 -14.55 3.06
C HIS A 152 -1.94 -13.83 4.14
N ARG A 153 -2.11 -14.53 5.26
CA ARG A 153 -2.91 -14.05 6.39
C ARG A 153 -2.04 -13.84 7.64
N SER A 154 -0.80 -13.40 7.41
CA SER A 154 0.11 -12.97 8.47
C SER A 154 -0.44 -11.71 9.17
N ASN A 155 0.23 -11.32 10.26
CA ASN A 155 0.00 -10.04 10.90
C ASN A 155 0.12 -8.90 9.88
N ARG A 156 -0.84 -7.99 9.90
CA ARG A 156 -0.88 -6.86 8.96
C ARG A 156 -1.12 -5.56 9.69
N LEU A 157 -0.30 -4.57 9.40
CA LEU A 157 -0.53 -3.21 9.81
C LEU A 157 -1.13 -2.43 8.64
N PHE A 158 -2.39 -2.00 8.77
CA PHE A 158 -3.06 -1.26 7.72
C PHE A 158 -2.78 0.23 7.86
N LEU A 159 -2.39 0.88 6.77
CA LEU A 159 -2.42 2.33 6.65
C LEU A 159 -3.68 2.73 5.87
N VAL A 160 -4.73 3.15 6.57
CA VAL A 160 -6.01 3.47 5.96
C VAL A 160 -6.06 4.95 5.57
N VAL A 161 -6.09 5.21 4.27
CA VAL A 161 -6.20 6.57 3.71
C VAL A 161 -7.66 6.95 3.47
N PHE A 162 -8.06 8.11 3.98
CA PHE A 162 -9.37 8.72 3.76
C PHE A 162 -9.23 10.21 3.47
N LYS A 163 -9.91 10.70 2.43
CA LYS A 163 -9.90 12.09 2.01
C LYS A 163 -11.33 12.50 1.73
N LYS A 164 -11.83 13.57 2.34
CA LYS A 164 -13.26 13.96 2.26
C LYS A 164 -13.77 14.18 0.84
N ASP A 165 -12.91 14.63 -0.07
CA ASP A 165 -13.26 14.89 -1.48
C ASP A 165 -13.22 13.63 -2.38
N GLY A 166 -13.02 12.44 -1.80
CA GLY A 166 -12.96 11.17 -2.51
C GLY A 166 -11.62 10.86 -3.20
N ARG A 167 -10.67 11.82 -3.24
CA ARG A 167 -9.34 11.63 -3.86
C ARG A 167 -8.36 10.94 -2.90
N HIS A 168 -8.80 9.82 -2.31
CA HIS A 168 -8.06 9.05 -1.31
C HIS A 168 -6.66 8.65 -1.77
N TYR A 169 -6.52 8.28 -3.05
CA TYR A 169 -5.24 7.86 -3.61
C TYR A 169 -4.15 8.93 -3.47
N GLN A 170 -4.50 10.23 -3.45
CA GLN A 170 -3.51 11.31 -3.37
C GLN A 170 -2.71 11.23 -2.07
N LEU A 171 -3.35 10.80 -0.98
CA LEU A 171 -2.72 10.65 0.32
C LEU A 171 -1.59 9.61 0.33
N LYS A 172 -1.60 8.63 -0.60
CA LYS A 172 -0.52 7.66 -0.74
C LYS A 172 0.81 8.29 -1.21
N ALA A 173 0.77 9.48 -1.81
CA ALA A 173 1.95 10.22 -2.24
C ALA A 173 2.44 11.24 -1.21
N GLU A 174 1.70 11.48 -0.13
CA GLU A 174 2.05 12.47 0.90
C GLU A 174 3.07 11.86 1.89
N ILE A 175 4.21 11.37 1.37
CA ILE A 175 5.17 10.53 2.10
C ILE A 175 5.70 11.23 3.36
N SER A 176 6.09 12.49 3.27
CA SER A 176 6.56 13.26 4.44
C SER A 176 5.50 13.41 5.54
N TRP A 177 4.22 13.44 5.17
CA TRP A 177 3.12 13.47 6.15
C TRP A 177 2.85 12.08 6.72
N LEU A 178 2.84 11.05 5.87
CA LEU A 178 2.71 9.65 6.32
C LEU A 178 3.85 9.28 7.28
N GLN A 179 5.07 9.78 7.05
CA GLN A 179 6.21 9.57 7.94
C GLN A 179 5.93 10.02 9.36
N LYS A 180 5.30 11.19 9.54
CA LYS A 180 4.92 11.70 10.87
C LYS A 180 3.88 10.81 11.54
N LEU A 181 2.82 10.44 10.82
CA LEU A 181 1.77 9.55 11.34
C LEU A 181 2.32 8.18 11.75
N ILE A 182 3.23 7.63 10.97
CA ILE A 182 3.85 6.34 11.25
C ILE A 182 4.79 6.45 12.45
N ALA A 183 5.59 7.51 12.54
CA ALA A 183 6.44 7.76 13.71
C ALA A 183 5.63 7.89 15.01
N ASP A 184 4.51 8.63 14.96
CA ASP A 184 3.61 8.79 16.11
C ASP A 184 3.03 7.44 16.55
N TYR A 185 2.56 6.63 15.58
CA TYR A 185 2.06 5.28 15.86
C TYR A 185 3.14 4.39 16.51
N VAL A 186 4.35 4.34 15.94
CA VAL A 186 5.43 3.50 16.48
C VAL A 186 5.84 3.96 17.89
N SER A 187 5.88 5.27 18.14
CA SER A 187 6.27 5.82 19.46
C SER A 187 5.29 5.47 20.59
N THR A 188 4.05 5.14 20.24
CA THR A 188 2.98 4.79 21.18
C THR A 188 2.49 3.35 21.00
N PHE A 189 3.26 2.54 20.27
CA PHE A 189 2.91 1.16 19.96
C PHE A 189 2.74 0.35 21.25
N ASP A 190 1.64 -0.41 21.29
CA ASP A 190 1.29 -1.26 22.42
C ASP A 190 0.67 -2.54 21.87
N SER A 191 1.44 -3.62 21.94
CA SER A 191 1.03 -4.93 21.42
C SER A 191 -0.27 -5.46 22.03
N SER A 192 -0.64 -5.01 23.25
CA SER A 192 -1.88 -5.43 23.91
C SER A 192 -3.14 -4.86 23.25
N LYS A 193 -3.00 -3.80 22.44
CA LYS A 193 -4.11 -3.16 21.70
C LYS A 193 -4.35 -3.76 20.32
N LEU A 194 -3.48 -4.68 19.88
CA LEU A 194 -3.64 -5.34 18.59
C LEU A 194 -4.94 -6.15 18.54
N VAL A 195 -5.62 -6.07 17.41
CA VAL A 195 -6.80 -6.87 17.15
C VAL A 195 -6.38 -8.25 16.69
N ALA A 196 -6.81 -9.27 17.42
CA ALA A 196 -6.71 -10.66 17.00
C ALA A 196 -7.77 -10.98 15.94
N VAL A 197 -7.33 -11.56 14.82
CA VAL A 197 -8.16 -11.95 13.68
C VAL A 197 -8.04 -13.45 13.48
N SER A 198 -9.15 -14.16 13.54
CA SER A 198 -9.21 -15.58 13.19
C SER A 198 -9.15 -15.72 11.67
N THR A 199 -8.14 -16.41 11.17
CA THR A 199 -8.04 -16.73 9.76
C THR A 199 -8.75 -18.05 9.47
N PRO A 200 -9.34 -18.26 8.27
CA PRO A 200 -9.98 -19.53 7.93
C PRO A 200 -9.08 -20.78 7.98
N ASP A 201 -7.75 -20.61 8.03
CA ASP A 201 -6.75 -21.66 8.28
C ASP A 201 -6.42 -21.84 9.78
N GLN A 202 -7.28 -21.33 10.67
CA GLN A 202 -7.19 -21.43 12.13
C GLN A 202 -5.91 -20.85 12.75
N LYS A 203 -5.21 -19.97 12.03
CA LYS A 203 -4.12 -19.17 12.60
C LYS A 203 -4.68 -17.87 13.13
N THR A 204 -4.17 -17.43 14.28
CA THR A 204 -4.47 -16.08 14.79
C THR A 204 -3.47 -15.12 14.17
N ALA A 205 -3.99 -14.10 13.48
CA ALA A 205 -3.20 -12.96 13.03
C ALA A 205 -3.47 -11.76 13.94
N PHE A 206 -2.47 -10.90 14.11
CA PHE A 206 -2.60 -9.64 14.84
C PHE A 206 -2.56 -8.46 13.87
N SER A 207 -3.40 -7.47 14.11
CA SER A 207 -3.54 -6.33 13.20
C SER A 207 -3.93 -5.05 13.92
N ASP A 208 -3.62 -3.92 13.29
CA ASP A 208 -4.05 -2.60 13.71
C ASP A 208 -4.19 -1.67 12.48
N ILE A 209 -4.69 -0.45 12.69
CA ILE A 209 -4.88 0.58 11.69
C ILE A 209 -4.20 1.89 12.10
N ILE A 210 -3.32 2.38 11.22
CA ILE A 210 -2.87 3.77 11.18
C ILE A 210 -3.86 4.56 10.31
N TRP A 211 -4.48 5.59 10.89
CA TRP A 211 -5.47 6.42 10.22
C TRP A 211 -4.84 7.64 9.54
N ALA A 212 -4.80 7.65 8.22
CA ALA A 212 -4.36 8.77 7.41
C ALA A 212 -5.58 9.52 6.82
N VAL A 213 -6.12 10.47 7.58
CA VAL A 213 -7.39 11.16 7.27
C VAL A 213 -7.17 12.64 6.96
N ARG A 214 -7.71 13.14 5.84
CA ARG A 214 -7.77 14.58 5.49
C ARG A 214 -9.13 15.02 4.95
#